data_AF-A0A7W1CFQ8-F1
#
_entry.id   AF-A0A7W1CFQ8-F1
#
_cell.length_a   1.000
_cell.length_b   1.000
_cell.length_c   1.000
_cell.angle_alpha   90.00
_cell.angle_beta   90.00
_cell.angle_gamma   90.00
#
_symmetry.space_group_name_H-M   'P 1'
#
loop_
_entity.id
_entity.type
_entity.pdbx_description
1 polymer ?
#
loop_
_entity_poly.entity_id
_entity_poly.type
_entity_poly.pdbx_seq_one_letter_code
_entity_poly.pdbx_strand_id
1 'polypeptide(L)' 'MKIARIVSSNSHIDYVARVIDALDAADPPNSEDFGFAQFVKLPLEDETEIIGVIYDSMLV' A
#
# COMPACT_ATOMS: atom_id res chain seq x y z
N MET A 1 6.33 8.45 -2.83
CA MET A 1 6.69 7.89 -1.51
C MET A 1 6.22 6.45 -1.46
N LYS A 2 7.00 5.53 -0.87
CA LYS A 2 6.57 4.13 -0.67
C LYS A 2 5.91 4.03 0.71
N ILE A 3 4.65 3.63 0.74
CA ILE A 3 3.85 3.62 1.98
C ILE A 3 3.64 2.22 2.56
N ALA A 4 3.76 1.19 1.72
CA ALA A 4 3.46 -0.19 2.10
C ALA A 4 4.20 -1.19 1.20
N ARG A 5 4.14 -2.47 1.59
CA ARG A 5 4.52 -3.63 0.76
C ARG A 5 3.36 -4.62 0.69
N ILE A 6 3.11 -5.18 -0.49
CA ILE A 6 2.13 -6.27 -0.65
C ILE A 6 2.63 -7.49 0.12
N VAL A 7 1.76 -8.09 0.93
CA VAL A 7 2.07 -9.27 1.76
C VAL A 7 1.17 -10.46 1.45
N SER A 8 0.00 -10.22 0.87
CA SER A 8 -0.94 -11.25 0.44
C SER A 8 -1.82 -10.72 -0.70
N SER A 9 -2.47 -11.64 -1.40
CA SER A 9 -3.49 -11.37 -2.42
C SER A 9 -4.70 -12.25 -2.15
N ASN A 10 -5.87 -11.64 -2.07
CA ASN A 10 -7.13 -12.37 -2.00
C ASN A 10 -7.64 -12.71 -3.41
N SER A 11 -7.31 -11.86 -4.40
CA SER A 11 -7.69 -11.99 -5.82
C SER A 11 -6.78 -11.12 -6.71
N HIS A 12 -6.97 -11.16 -8.03
CA HIS A 12 -6.27 -10.31 -9.01
C HIS A 12 -6.61 -8.81 -8.91
N ILE A 13 -7.59 -8.45 -8.09
CA ILE A 13 -8.03 -7.05 -7.88
C ILE A 13 -8.04 -6.63 -6.40
N ASP A 14 -7.63 -7.54 -5.50
CA ASP A 14 -7.63 -7.31 -4.06
C ASP A 14 -6.33 -7.82 -3.44
N TYR A 15 -5.58 -6.88 -2.87
CA TYR A 15 -4.26 -7.10 -2.32
C TYR A 15 -4.16 -6.52 -0.92
N VAL A 16 -3.58 -7.30 -0.01
CA VAL A 16 -3.28 -6.85 1.34
C VAL A 16 -1.85 -6.33 1.38
N ALA A 17 -1.70 -5.07 1.78
CA ALA A 17 -0.42 -4.43 1.97
C ALA A 17 -0.16 -4.16 3.45
N ARG A 18 1.07 -4.44 3.91
CA ARG A 18 1.53 -4.00 5.23
C ARG A 18 2.15 -2.62 5.11
N VAL A 19 1.62 -1.66 5.87
CA VAL A 19 2.17 -0.30 5.99
C VAL A 19 3.61 -0.37 6.51
N ILE A 20 4.48 0.46 5.93
CA ILE A 20 5.87 0.63 6.37
C ILE A 20 5.84 1.39 7.70
N ASP A 21 6.43 0.84 8.75
CA ASP A 21 6.46 1.45 10.07
C ASP A 21 7.86 1.95 10.47
N ALA A 22 7.99 2.51 11.67
CA ALA A 22 9.24 3.06 12.18
C ALA A 22 10.37 2.03 12.36
N LEU A 23 10.06 0.74 12.33
CA LEU A 23 11.05 -0.34 12.32
C LEU A 23 11.54 -0.66 10.90
N ASP A 24 10.73 -0.34 9.89
CA ASP A 24 11.03 -0.59 8.47
C ASP A 24 11.80 0.58 7.81
N ALA A 25 11.56 1.83 8.25
CA ALA A 25 12.16 3.02 7.64
C ALA A 25 12.37 4.16 8.65
N ALA A 26 13.39 4.99 8.40
CA ALA A 26 13.69 6.18 9.22
C ALA A 26 12.61 7.27 9.10
N ASP A 27 11.86 7.29 7.99
CA ASP A 27 10.78 8.23 7.72
C ASP A 27 9.54 7.46 7.22
N PRO A 28 8.72 6.91 8.14
CA PRO A 28 7.51 6.17 7.78
C PRO A 28 6.39 7.10 7.28
N PRO A 29 5.45 6.60 6.47
CA PRO A 29 4.25 7.35 6.07
C PRO A 29 3.40 7.80 7.26
N ASN A 30 2.75 8.95 7.11
CA ASN A 30 1.74 9.44 8.04
C ASN A 30 0.44 8.66 7.85
N SER A 31 -0.42 8.64 8.87
CA SER A 31 -1.72 7.95 8.79
C SER A 31 -2.64 8.47 7.68
N GLU A 32 -2.47 9.73 7.26
CA GLU A 32 -3.21 10.33 6.15
C GLU A 32 -2.77 9.78 4.78
N ASP A 33 -1.55 9.23 4.67
CA ASP A 33 -0.99 8.71 3.41
C ASP A 33 -1.61 7.37 3.00
N PHE A 34 -2.22 6.63 3.94
CA PHE A 34 -2.83 5.32 3.72
C PHE A 34 -4.28 5.23 4.22
N GLY A 35 -5.00 6.36 4.22
CA GLY A 35 -6.41 6.42 4.58
C GLY A 35 -7.36 5.83 3.53
N PHE A 36 -8.63 5.67 3.92
CA PHE A 36 -9.70 5.22 3.03
C PHE A 36 -9.87 6.15 1.82
N ALA A 37 -10.21 5.57 0.67
CA ALA A 37 -10.40 6.23 -0.62
C ALA A 37 -9.15 6.92 -1.20
N GLN A 38 -7.96 6.66 -0.64
CA GLN A 38 -6.72 7.17 -1.19
C GLN A 38 -6.28 6.37 -2.42
N PHE A 39 -5.96 7.07 -3.50
CA PHE A 39 -5.37 6.45 -4.68
C PHE A 39 -3.91 6.09 -4.43
N VAL A 40 -3.53 4.89 -4.85
CA VAL A 40 -2.16 4.38 -4.76
C VAL A 40 -1.71 3.84 -6.10
N LYS A 41 -0.39 3.77 -6.28
CA LYS A 41 0.23 3.17 -7.46
C LYS A 41 1.09 1.99 -7.06
N LEU A 42 0.96 0.89 -7.81
CA LEU A 42 1.78 -0.29 -7.70
C LEU A 42 2.65 -0.38 -8.97
N PRO A 43 3.96 -0.12 -8.88
CA PRO A 43 4.85 -0.27 -10.02
C PRO A 43 5.05 -1.75 -10.36
N LEU A 44 5.04 -2.07 -11.66
CA LEU A 44 5.39 -3.37 -12.23
C LEU A 44 6.79 -3.33 -12.86
N GLU A 45 7.32 -4.49 -13.23
CA GLU A 45 8.67 -4.62 -13.79
C GLU A 45 8.83 -3.89 -15.14
N ASP A 46 7.77 -3.86 -15.96
CA ASP A 46 7.79 -3.28 -17.32
C ASP A 46 7.49 -1.77 -17.37
N GLU A 47 7.91 -1.00 -16.36
CA GLU A 47 7.62 0.45 -16.20
C GLU A 47 6.12 0.83 -16.22
N THR A 48 5.23 -0.15 -16.16
CA THR A 48 3.79 0.06 -16.04
C THR A 48 3.38 0.19 -14.58
N GLU A 49 2.27 0.87 -14.33
CA GLU A 49 1.74 1.06 -12.99
C GLU A 49 0.27 0.63 -12.94
N ILE A 50 -0.09 -0.09 -11.88
CA ILE A 50 -1.50 -0.34 -11.55
C ILE A 50 -1.94 0.76 -10.59
N ILE A 51 -3.08 1.37 -10.87
CA ILE A 51 -3.72 2.33 -9.97
C ILE A 51 -4.77 1.59 -9.14
N GLY A 52 -4.65 1.70 -7.83
CA GLY A 52 -5.57 1.13 -6.86
C GLY A 52 -6.18 2.19 -5.96
N VAL A 53 -7.15 1.79 -5.15
CA VAL A 53 -7.74 2.61 -4.09
C VAL A 53 -7.73 1.82 -2.79
N ILE A 54 -7.32 2.47 -1.70
CA ILE A 54 -7.40 1.88 -0.37
C ILE A 54 -8.88 1.89 0.05
N TYR A 55 -9.44 0.72 0.34
CA TYR A 55 -10.85 0.59 0.73
C TYR A 55 -11.06 0.02 2.13
N ASP A 56 -10.02 -0.50 2.77
CA ASP A 56 -10.09 -1.03 4.14
C ASP A 56 -8.74 -0.88 4.83
N SER A 57 -8.75 -0.77 6.16
CA SER A 57 -7.56 -0.68 7.00
C SER A 57 -7.81 -1.46 8.28
N MET A 58 -6.98 -2.48 8.51
CA MET A 58 -7.12 -3.40 9.63
C MET A 58 -5.91 -3.30 10.56
N LEU A 59 -6.16 -3.38 11.86
CA LEU A 59 -5.11 -3.68 12.85
C LEU A 59 -4.92 -5.20 12.89
N VAL A 60 -3.68 -5.65 12.71
CA VAL A 60 -3.31 -7.07 12.69
C VAL A 60 -2.33 -7.38 13.80
#